data_AF-A0A8T4RED2-F1
#
_entry.id   AF-A0A8T4RED2-F1
#
_cell.length_a   1.000
_cell.length_b   1.000
_cell.length_c   1.000
_cell.angle_alpha   90.00
_cell.angle_beta   90.00
_cell.angle_gamma   90.00
#
_symmetry.space_group_name_H-M   'P 1'
#
loop_
_entity.id
_entity.type
_entity.pdbx_description
1 polymer ?
#
loop_
_entity_poly.entity_id
_entity_poly.type
_entity_poly.pdbx_seq_one_letter_code
_entity_poly.pdbx_strand_id
1 'polypeptide(L)'
;MAGLVIPTDEPVFDGPDTAQADLLADPLVVPTIPFVTLRSRTLETITGNLSAFSQLEPGTLLHADELMAQQELSMSLRDQTFYVADFALYSLEGKTKTPTLWLARHNPQDLNNLILNHLDDAANSSSHQLRSKKHYYPLPQEAEKVKDSSSTLKINLTKLPLIIQNENSSYLEINPTDYLKLKVEAKKLAEIFYGQDEAFDSAMDTLSRTIAATRVYVLNPAYVEKAAADAPIGNFSWRYSFQTGAYCLADGSASNTYASLLGLRRSFIPAGSDSSGAIPSSLAAQLDYEAAYQLIIKNSKLLNQDKAAGLSRILADYLSATK
;
A
#
# COMPACT_ATOMS: atom_id res chain seq x y z
N MET A 1 -50.49 35.11 -14.98
CA MET A 1 -49.90 34.77 -16.29
C MET A 1 -49.96 36.00 -17.16
N ALA A 2 -48.83 36.70 -17.31
CA ALA A 2 -48.71 37.89 -18.15
C ALA A 2 -47.37 37.76 -18.88
N GLY A 3 -47.45 37.62 -20.20
CA GLY A 3 -46.30 37.41 -21.09
C GLY A 3 -45.59 38.72 -21.37
N LEU A 4 -44.26 38.68 -21.39
CA LEU A 4 -43.41 39.78 -21.82
C LEU A 4 -43.01 39.56 -23.28
N VAL A 5 -43.30 40.58 -24.10
CA VAL A 5 -43.00 40.66 -25.53
C VAL A 5 -41.57 41.18 -25.70
N ILE A 6 -40.79 40.54 -26.57
CA ILE A 6 -39.44 40.93 -26.97
C ILE A 6 -39.57 41.90 -28.16
N PRO A 7 -38.95 43.09 -28.15
CA PRO A 7 -38.84 43.92 -29.34
C PRO A 7 -37.66 43.47 -30.20
N THR A 8 -37.99 43.15 -31.45
CA THR A 8 -37.09 43.02 -32.60
C THR A 8 -36.84 44.40 -33.18
N ASP A 9 -35.58 44.84 -33.28
CA ASP A 9 -35.13 45.79 -34.29
C ASP A 9 -33.61 45.77 -34.38
N GLU A 10 -33.13 46.13 -35.58
CA GLU A 10 -31.75 46.40 -36.04
C GLU A 10 -31.08 45.33 -36.93
N PRO A 11 -30.21 45.73 -37.87
CA PRO A 11 -30.55 46.54 -39.05
C PRO A 11 -30.05 45.88 -40.36
N VAL A 12 -30.66 46.27 -41.47
CA VAL A 12 -30.22 45.93 -42.83
C VAL A 12 -28.94 46.71 -43.16
N PHE A 13 -27.85 46.00 -43.46
CA PHE A 13 -26.64 46.57 -44.04
C PHE A 13 -26.42 45.95 -45.44
N ASP A 14 -26.84 46.70 -46.45
CA ASP A 14 -26.56 46.46 -47.87
C ASP A 14 -25.30 47.24 -48.25
N GLY A 15 -24.31 46.56 -48.87
CA GLY A 15 -23.21 47.25 -49.53
C GLY A 15 -21.95 46.41 -49.73
N PRO A 16 -21.59 46.07 -50.98
CA PRO A 16 -20.40 45.31 -51.31
C PRO A 16 -19.20 46.25 -51.46
N ASP A 17 -18.00 45.83 -51.05
CA ASP A 17 -16.84 45.88 -51.95
C ASP A 17 -15.56 45.26 -51.37
N THR A 18 -14.99 44.37 -52.19
CA THR A 18 -13.56 44.20 -52.50
C THR A 18 -12.49 44.45 -51.42
N ALA A 19 -11.96 43.35 -50.88
CA ALA A 19 -10.52 43.20 -50.63
C ALA A 19 -10.13 41.71 -50.69
N GLN A 20 -9.92 41.22 -51.90
CA GLN A 20 -9.18 40.00 -52.16
C GLN A 20 -7.70 40.33 -51.92
N ALA A 21 -7.17 39.95 -50.77
CA ALA A 21 -5.75 40.06 -50.47
C ALA A 21 -5.22 38.68 -50.06
N ASP A 22 -4.27 38.22 -50.87
CA ASP A 22 -3.41 37.05 -50.69
C ASP A 22 -3.04 36.77 -49.22
N LEU A 23 -3.63 35.71 -48.67
CA LEU A 23 -3.02 34.92 -47.60
C LEU A 23 -2.85 33.51 -48.16
N LEU A 24 -1.75 33.35 -48.90
CA LEU A 24 -1.22 32.04 -49.24
C LEU A 24 -1.05 31.25 -47.94
N ALA A 25 -1.83 30.20 -47.80
CA ALA A 25 -1.82 29.29 -46.69
C ALA A 25 -0.46 28.60 -46.59
N ASP A 26 0.37 29.03 -45.64
CA ASP A 26 1.31 28.10 -45.03
C ASP A 26 0.47 26.99 -44.36
N PRO A 27 0.66 25.71 -44.70
CA PRO A 27 -0.04 24.64 -44.01
C PRO A 27 0.35 24.77 -42.53
N LEU A 28 -0.65 24.93 -41.66
CA LEU A 28 -0.49 24.80 -40.23
C LEU A 28 0.28 23.50 -39.97
N VAL A 29 1.56 23.62 -39.66
CA VAL A 29 2.35 22.54 -39.11
C VAL A 29 1.76 22.32 -37.72
N VAL A 30 0.71 21.50 -37.65
CA VAL A 30 0.16 21.03 -36.38
C VAL A 30 1.31 20.29 -35.73
N PRO A 31 1.91 20.80 -34.64
CA PRO A 31 3.00 20.11 -33.99
C PRO A 31 2.45 18.74 -33.60
N THR A 32 3.03 17.69 -34.17
CA THR A 32 2.69 16.32 -33.82
C THR A 32 3.20 16.13 -32.39
N ILE A 33 2.34 16.40 -31.41
CA ILE A 33 2.64 16.12 -30.02
C ILE A 33 2.85 14.61 -29.98
N PRO A 34 4.06 14.11 -29.66
CA PRO A 34 4.25 12.68 -29.52
C PRO A 34 3.26 12.19 -28.48
N PHE A 35 2.41 11.24 -28.87
CA PHE A 35 1.57 10.52 -27.94
C PHE A 35 2.48 9.92 -26.88
N VAL A 36 2.55 10.56 -25.72
CA VAL A 36 3.11 9.94 -24.53
C VAL A 36 2.19 8.78 -24.24
N THR A 37 2.60 7.57 -24.61
CA THR A 37 1.95 6.34 -24.19
C THR A 37 1.93 6.34 -22.67
N LEU A 38 0.82 6.80 -22.10
CA LEU A 38 0.45 6.56 -20.72
C LEU A 38 0.49 5.04 -20.54
N ARG A 39 1.57 4.53 -19.93
CA ARG A 39 1.62 3.14 -19.52
C ARG A 39 0.40 2.92 -18.63
N SER A 40 -0.44 1.95 -19.00
CA SER A 40 -1.55 1.54 -18.14
C SER A 40 -0.96 1.17 -16.78
N ARG A 41 -1.39 1.87 -15.73
CA ARG A 41 -0.95 1.60 -14.37
C ARG A 41 -1.63 0.31 -13.92
N THR A 42 -0.90 -0.81 -14.02
CA THR A 42 -1.38 -2.13 -13.63
C THR A 42 -0.78 -2.51 -12.28
N LEU A 43 -1.57 -3.20 -11.44
CA LEU A 43 -1.07 -3.77 -10.19
C LEU A 43 0.02 -4.79 -10.48
N GLU A 44 1.13 -4.71 -9.75
CA GLU A 44 2.27 -5.60 -9.89
C GLU A 44 2.58 -6.31 -8.57
N THR A 45 2.97 -7.58 -8.68
CA THR A 45 3.51 -8.31 -7.53
C THR A 45 5.01 -8.03 -7.44
N ILE A 46 5.44 -7.47 -6.31
CA ILE A 46 6.85 -7.24 -5.97
C ILE A 46 7.24 -8.25 -4.90
N THR A 47 8.24 -9.09 -5.16
CA THR A 47 8.75 -10.05 -4.18
C THR A 47 9.94 -9.47 -3.42
N GLY A 48 9.93 -9.60 -2.09
CA GLY A 48 10.99 -9.08 -1.24
C GLY A 48 10.65 -9.21 0.25
N ASN A 49 11.50 -8.64 1.10
CA ASN A 49 11.11 -8.34 2.47
C ASN A 49 10.35 -6.99 2.52
N LEU A 50 10.02 -6.51 3.71
CA LEU A 50 9.27 -5.28 3.89
C LEU A 50 9.94 -4.02 3.27
N SER A 51 11.27 -4.00 3.06
CA SER A 51 11.96 -2.87 2.42
C SER A 51 11.64 -2.73 0.93
N ALA A 52 11.12 -3.79 0.29
CA ALA A 52 10.64 -3.73 -1.10
C ALA A 52 9.41 -2.81 -1.26
N PHE A 53 8.74 -2.42 -0.16
CA PHE A 53 7.70 -1.40 -0.16
C PHE A 53 8.15 -0.07 -0.80
N SER A 54 9.43 0.28 -0.69
CA SER A 54 10.01 1.48 -1.33
C SER A 54 9.85 1.50 -2.87
N GLN A 55 9.59 0.34 -3.49
CA GLN A 55 9.33 0.20 -4.92
C GLN A 55 7.88 0.48 -5.31
N LEU A 56 6.95 0.57 -4.35
CA LEU A 56 5.52 0.81 -4.58
C LEU A 56 5.16 2.29 -4.40
N GLU A 57 4.26 2.80 -5.24
CA GLU A 57 3.67 4.12 -5.05
C GLU A 57 2.99 4.17 -3.66
N PRO A 58 3.25 5.20 -2.84
CA PRO A 58 2.65 5.31 -1.50
C PRO A 58 1.12 5.19 -1.56
N GLY A 59 0.54 4.46 -0.60
CA GLY A 59 -0.91 4.24 -0.54
C GLY A 59 -1.48 3.30 -1.61
N THR A 60 -0.66 2.61 -2.41
CA THR A 60 -1.13 1.67 -3.44
C THR A 60 -0.91 0.20 -3.10
N LEU A 61 -0.20 -0.09 -2.00
CA LEU A 61 -0.16 -1.44 -1.45
C LEU A 61 -1.56 -1.85 -1.04
N LEU A 62 -1.99 -3.04 -1.45
CA LEU A 62 -3.33 -3.51 -1.13
C LEU A 62 -3.47 -3.89 0.35
N HIS A 63 -4.66 -3.64 0.86
CA HIS A 63 -5.17 -4.16 2.12
C HIS A 63 -5.55 -5.64 2.02
N ALA A 64 -5.75 -6.30 3.16
CA ALA A 64 -6.05 -7.72 3.19
C ALA A 64 -7.38 -8.09 2.53
N ASP A 65 -8.41 -7.24 2.64
CA ASP A 65 -9.70 -7.41 1.97
C ASP A 65 -9.59 -7.22 0.44
N GLU A 66 -8.88 -6.17 0.01
CA GLU A 66 -8.61 -5.90 -1.40
C GLU A 66 -7.80 -7.03 -2.04
N LEU A 67 -6.81 -7.55 -1.30
CA LEU A 67 -6.02 -8.68 -1.73
C LEU A 67 -6.85 -9.98 -1.75
N MET A 68 -7.79 -10.17 -0.80
CA MET A 68 -8.73 -11.29 -0.87
C MET A 68 -9.50 -11.25 -2.18
N ALA A 69 -10.06 -10.10 -2.54
CA ALA A 69 -10.78 -9.93 -3.81
C ALA A 69 -9.89 -10.27 -5.02
N GLN A 70 -8.60 -9.88 -5.02
CA GLN A 70 -7.67 -10.28 -6.08
C GLN A 70 -7.39 -11.80 -6.09
N GLN A 71 -7.29 -12.43 -4.92
CA GLN A 71 -7.10 -13.88 -4.79
C GLN A 71 -8.34 -14.66 -5.22
N GLU A 72 -9.55 -14.13 -5.05
CA GLU A 72 -10.76 -14.73 -5.61
C GLU A 72 -10.70 -14.79 -7.14
N LEU A 73 -10.22 -13.73 -7.78
CA LEU A 73 -10.16 -13.62 -9.24
C LEU A 73 -8.98 -14.35 -9.88
N SER A 74 -7.88 -14.53 -9.15
CA SER A 74 -6.64 -15.08 -9.71
C SER A 74 -6.08 -16.23 -8.90
N MET A 75 -6.07 -17.43 -9.49
CA MET A 75 -5.45 -18.62 -8.89
C MET A 75 -3.97 -18.42 -8.58
N SER A 76 -3.21 -17.70 -9.42
CA SER A 76 -1.77 -17.49 -9.21
C SER A 76 -1.47 -16.64 -7.97
N LEU A 77 -2.43 -15.82 -7.53
CA LEU A 77 -2.32 -15.05 -6.29
C LEU A 77 -2.74 -15.86 -5.06
N ARG A 78 -3.58 -16.90 -5.21
CA ARG A 78 -4.01 -17.76 -4.09
C ARG A 78 -2.85 -18.53 -3.46
N ASP A 79 -1.83 -18.84 -4.24
CA ASP A 79 -0.66 -19.60 -3.78
C ASP A 79 0.44 -18.72 -3.16
N GLN A 80 0.21 -17.42 -3.07
CA GLN A 80 1.19 -16.46 -2.57
C GLN A 80 0.81 -15.89 -1.20
N THR A 81 1.84 -15.57 -0.41
CA THR A 81 1.72 -14.86 0.86
C THR A 81 2.16 -13.41 0.68
N PHE A 82 1.40 -12.48 1.25
CA PHE A 82 1.61 -11.05 1.05
C PHE A 82 1.74 -10.29 2.36
N TYR A 83 2.59 -9.28 2.34
CA TYR A 83 2.44 -8.11 3.20
C TYR A 83 1.21 -7.32 2.76
N VAL A 84 0.47 -6.78 3.72
CA VAL A 84 -0.70 -5.93 3.43
C VAL A 84 -0.52 -4.54 4.01
N ALA A 85 -1.28 -3.58 3.48
CA ALA A 85 -1.24 -2.18 3.90
C ALA A 85 -1.84 -1.92 5.29
N ASP A 86 -2.52 -2.91 5.88
CA ASP A 86 -3.11 -2.81 7.22
C ASP A 86 -2.06 -2.67 8.32
N PHE A 87 -2.36 -1.82 9.30
CA PHE A 87 -1.53 -1.59 10.47
C PHE A 87 -2.26 -1.99 11.75
N ALA A 88 -1.65 -2.86 12.54
CA ALA A 88 -2.18 -3.28 13.82
C ALA A 88 -1.51 -2.53 14.96
N LEU A 89 -2.24 -1.63 15.60
CA LEU A 89 -1.81 -0.91 16.80
C LEU A 89 -2.54 -1.45 18.03
N TYR A 90 -1.80 -1.85 19.05
CA TYR A 90 -2.32 -2.37 20.31
C TYR A 90 -2.09 -1.36 21.43
N SER A 91 -3.10 -1.15 22.25
CA SER A 91 -2.99 -0.29 23.43
C SER A 91 -3.98 -0.70 24.52
N LEU A 92 -3.80 -0.15 25.72
CA LEU A 92 -4.77 -0.25 26.81
C LEU A 92 -5.72 0.96 26.78
N GLU A 93 -7.02 0.69 26.70
CA GLU A 93 -8.04 1.72 26.56
C GLU A 93 -8.81 1.97 27.86
N GLY A 94 -9.08 3.25 28.14
CA GLY A 94 -9.92 3.69 29.25
C GLY A 94 -9.34 3.43 30.63
N LYS A 95 -10.15 3.69 31.66
CA LYS A 95 -9.76 3.51 33.07
C LYS A 95 -9.55 2.04 33.44
N THR A 96 -10.26 1.14 32.77
CA THR A 96 -10.17 -0.31 32.96
C THR A 96 -8.97 -0.94 32.26
N LYS A 97 -8.16 -0.14 31.53
CA LYS A 97 -6.97 -0.59 30.81
C LYS A 97 -7.28 -1.79 29.90
N THR A 98 -8.37 -1.69 29.15
CA THR A 98 -8.86 -2.80 28.32
C THR A 98 -7.96 -3.02 27.10
N PRO A 99 -7.44 -4.24 26.88
CA PRO A 99 -6.67 -4.58 25.69
C PRO A 99 -7.47 -4.34 24.41
N THR A 100 -6.95 -3.44 23.58
CA THR A 100 -7.63 -2.97 22.37
C THR A 100 -6.69 -3.03 21.18
N LEU A 101 -7.20 -3.54 20.08
CA LEU A 101 -6.57 -3.50 18.77
C LEU A 101 -7.21 -2.39 17.94
N TRP A 102 -6.39 -1.56 17.33
CA TRP A 102 -6.74 -0.53 16.37
C TRP A 102 -6.17 -0.94 15.02
N LEU A 103 -7.03 -1.26 14.07
CA LEU A 103 -6.66 -1.63 12.71
C LEU A 103 -6.81 -0.41 11.82
N ALA A 104 -5.69 0.15 11.40
CA ALA A 104 -5.63 1.32 10.56
C ALA A 104 -5.28 0.95 9.12
N ARG A 105 -5.79 1.75 8.18
CA ARG A 105 -5.55 1.59 6.75
C ARG A 105 -4.49 2.60 6.27
N HIS A 106 -3.84 2.30 5.16
CA HIS A 106 -2.78 3.11 4.56
C HIS A 106 -3.17 3.40 3.11
N ASN A 107 -4.07 4.37 2.96
CA ASN A 107 -4.59 4.79 1.67
C ASN A 107 -3.98 6.16 1.30
N PRO A 108 -4.09 6.60 0.04
CA PRO A 108 -3.47 7.85 -0.41
C PRO A 108 -3.95 9.12 0.33
N GLN A 109 -5.16 9.08 0.91
CA GLN A 109 -5.75 10.20 1.65
C GLN A 109 -5.38 10.18 3.13
N ASP A 110 -5.04 9.01 3.67
CA ASP A 110 -4.80 8.75 5.08
C ASP A 110 -3.76 7.63 5.24
N LEU A 111 -2.49 8.03 5.31
CA LEU A 111 -1.34 7.12 5.36
C LEU A 111 -1.14 6.58 6.80
N ASN A 112 -2.16 6.00 7.42
CA ASN A 112 -2.14 5.60 8.84
C ASN A 112 -1.50 4.24 9.12
N ASN A 113 -0.39 3.94 8.45
CA ASN A 113 0.45 2.80 8.79
C ASN A 113 1.82 3.29 9.25
N LEU A 114 1.97 3.42 10.57
CA LEU A 114 3.18 3.96 11.17
C LEU A 114 4.40 3.06 10.92
N ILE A 115 4.22 1.77 10.65
CA ILE A 115 5.34 0.92 10.26
C ILE A 115 5.84 1.30 8.87
N LEU A 116 4.94 1.41 7.89
CA LEU A 116 5.31 1.78 6.52
C LEU A 116 5.87 3.19 6.43
N ASN A 117 5.34 4.12 7.21
CA ASN A 117 5.82 5.51 7.26
C ASN A 117 7.24 5.64 7.84
N HIS A 118 7.63 4.72 8.72
CA HIS A 118 8.88 4.79 9.48
C HIS A 118 9.85 3.64 9.15
N LEU A 119 9.71 2.95 8.00
CA LEU A 119 10.55 1.77 7.68
C LEU A 119 12.04 2.02 7.87
N ASP A 120 12.54 3.12 7.30
CA ASP A 120 13.95 3.49 7.29
C ASP A 120 14.21 4.84 7.98
N ASP A 121 13.31 5.25 8.89
CA ASP A 121 13.49 6.49 9.65
C ASP A 121 14.73 6.43 10.55
N ALA A 122 15.56 7.48 10.52
CA ALA A 122 16.84 7.48 11.24
C ALA A 122 16.69 7.48 12.77
N ALA A 123 15.61 8.06 13.29
CA ALA A 123 15.37 8.21 14.73
C ALA A 123 14.44 7.13 15.28
N ASN A 124 13.48 6.66 14.48
CA ASN A 124 12.40 5.77 14.91
C ASN A 124 12.11 4.64 13.89
N SER A 125 13.16 4.06 13.29
CA SER A 125 13.02 2.98 12.30
C SER A 125 12.14 1.83 12.81
N SER A 126 11.00 1.64 12.16
CA SER A 126 10.10 0.52 12.43
C SER A 126 10.74 -0.81 12.03
N SER A 127 11.50 -0.85 10.92
CA SER A 127 12.19 -2.06 10.48
C SER A 127 13.28 -2.51 11.46
N HIS A 128 13.98 -1.57 12.08
CA HIS A 128 14.96 -1.89 13.12
C HIS A 128 14.29 -2.43 14.38
N GLN A 129 13.21 -1.78 14.83
CA GLN A 129 12.48 -2.20 16.03
C GLN A 129 11.81 -3.57 15.87
N LEU A 130 11.17 -3.83 14.73
CA LEU A 130 10.56 -5.14 14.44
C LEU A 130 11.60 -6.27 14.45
N ARG A 131 12.82 -6.01 13.96
CA ARG A 131 13.91 -7.00 13.99
C ARG A 131 14.47 -7.24 15.39
N SER A 132 14.72 -6.16 16.13
CA SER A 132 15.42 -6.21 17.43
C SER A 132 14.50 -6.49 18.61
N LYS A 133 13.33 -5.83 18.66
CA LYS A 133 12.37 -5.87 19.76
C LYS A 133 11.13 -6.71 19.45
N LYS A 134 11.01 -7.24 18.23
CA LYS A 134 9.84 -8.00 17.72
C LYS A 134 8.57 -7.19 17.47
N HIS A 135 8.49 -5.98 18.00
CA HIS A 135 7.39 -5.05 17.77
C HIS A 135 7.94 -3.64 17.47
N TYR A 136 7.10 -2.83 16.84
CA TYR A 136 7.33 -1.39 16.71
C TYR A 136 6.68 -0.65 17.87
N TYR A 137 7.35 0.35 18.44
CA TYR A 137 6.78 1.17 19.53
C TYR A 137 6.65 2.61 19.03
N PRO A 138 5.49 2.98 18.44
CA PRO A 138 5.29 4.32 17.92
C PRO A 138 5.37 5.38 19.00
N LEU A 139 5.70 6.61 18.58
CA LEU A 139 5.60 7.76 19.48
C LEU A 139 4.14 7.93 19.94
N PRO A 140 3.88 8.27 21.23
CA PRO A 140 2.51 8.36 21.74
C PRO A 140 1.61 9.29 20.91
N GLN A 141 2.13 10.43 20.45
CA GLN A 141 1.38 11.39 19.65
C GLN A 141 0.97 10.84 18.28
N GLU A 142 1.79 10.00 17.66
CA GLU A 142 1.43 9.35 16.38
C GLU A 142 0.42 8.23 16.60
N ALA A 143 0.57 7.48 17.68
CA ALA A 143 -0.39 6.46 18.06
C ALA A 143 -1.78 7.05 18.31
N GLU A 144 -1.90 8.19 19.00
CA GLU A 144 -3.19 8.87 19.19
C GLU A 144 -3.81 9.32 17.85
N LYS A 145 -3.01 9.88 16.92
CA LYS A 145 -3.52 10.23 15.58
C LYS A 145 -4.11 9.03 14.84
N VAL A 146 -3.48 7.86 14.95
CA VAL A 146 -4.01 6.63 14.37
C VAL A 146 -5.34 6.25 15.03
N LYS A 147 -5.44 6.31 16.36
CA LYS A 147 -6.68 5.99 17.10
C LYS A 147 -7.83 6.95 16.78
N ASP A 148 -7.51 8.23 16.57
CA ASP A 148 -8.48 9.29 16.29
C ASP A 148 -8.93 9.35 14.82
N SER A 149 -8.26 8.63 13.93
CA SER A 149 -8.67 8.60 12.52
C SER A 149 -10.00 7.88 12.33
N SER A 150 -10.86 8.48 11.51
CA SER A 150 -12.14 7.90 11.11
C SER A 150 -12.00 6.61 10.30
N SER A 151 -10.82 6.33 9.75
CA SER A 151 -10.56 5.11 8.97
C SER A 151 -10.05 3.95 9.84
N THR A 152 -9.79 4.20 11.13
CA THR A 152 -9.26 3.19 12.06
C THR A 152 -10.38 2.42 12.74
N LEU A 153 -10.36 1.10 12.58
CA LEU A 153 -11.29 0.20 13.23
C LEU A 153 -10.79 -0.17 14.64
N LYS A 154 -11.63 0.07 15.64
CA LYS A 154 -11.38 -0.32 17.03
C LYS A 154 -12.01 -1.69 17.35
N ILE A 155 -11.20 -2.59 17.91
CA ILE A 155 -11.58 -3.94 18.32
C ILE A 155 -11.21 -4.17 19.78
N ASN A 156 -12.19 -4.50 20.60
CA ASN A 156 -11.95 -4.92 21.98
C ASN A 156 -11.56 -6.41 22.00
N LEU A 157 -10.29 -6.69 22.31
CA LEU A 157 -9.75 -8.05 22.26
C LEU A 157 -10.37 -8.99 23.29
N THR A 158 -10.89 -8.47 24.42
CA THR A 158 -11.53 -9.31 25.46
C THR A 158 -12.93 -9.77 25.07
N LYS A 159 -13.53 -9.17 24.03
CA LYS A 159 -14.84 -9.57 23.49
C LYS A 159 -14.73 -10.60 22.36
N LEU A 160 -13.52 -10.91 21.90
CA LEU A 160 -13.29 -11.89 20.85
C LEU A 160 -13.22 -13.31 21.45
N PRO A 161 -13.81 -14.32 20.79
CA PRO A 161 -13.64 -15.72 21.17
C PRO A 161 -12.28 -16.25 20.69
N LEU A 162 -11.19 -15.76 21.28
CA LEU A 162 -9.83 -16.10 20.87
C LEU A 162 -9.40 -17.47 21.41
N ILE A 163 -8.70 -18.23 20.58
CA ILE A 163 -7.97 -19.44 20.96
C ILE A 163 -6.50 -19.04 21.20
N ILE A 164 -5.98 -19.37 22.38
CA ILE A 164 -4.59 -19.06 22.74
C ILE A 164 -3.66 -20.01 21.99
N GLN A 165 -2.77 -19.45 21.18
CA GLN A 165 -1.73 -20.22 20.49
C GLN A 165 -0.47 -20.33 21.35
N ASN A 166 -0.04 -19.20 21.93
CA ASN A 166 1.11 -19.11 22.82
C ASN A 166 1.00 -17.87 23.73
N GLU A 167 2.08 -17.53 24.44
CA GLU A 167 2.11 -16.39 25.36
C GLU A 167 1.80 -15.05 24.65
N ASN A 168 2.26 -14.88 23.42
CA ASN A 168 2.20 -13.59 22.71
C ASN A 168 1.08 -13.54 21.67
N SER A 169 0.61 -14.69 21.18
CA SER A 169 -0.33 -14.78 20.07
C SER A 169 -1.56 -15.61 20.43
N SER A 170 -2.69 -15.11 19.97
CA SER A 170 -3.98 -15.79 19.97
C SER A 170 -4.64 -15.60 18.61
N TYR A 171 -5.62 -16.43 18.26
CA TYR A 171 -6.33 -16.27 16.99
C TYR A 171 -7.84 -16.39 17.14
N LEU A 172 -8.54 -15.64 16.30
CA LEU A 172 -9.95 -15.87 15.99
C LEU A 172 -10.01 -16.92 14.88
N GLU A 173 -10.65 -18.07 15.14
CA GLU A 173 -10.94 -19.06 14.11
C GLU A 173 -12.30 -18.77 13.48
N ILE A 174 -12.36 -18.85 12.15
CA ILE A 174 -13.55 -18.59 11.34
C ILE A 174 -13.78 -19.84 10.51
N ASN A 175 -14.94 -20.46 10.67
CA ASN A 175 -15.40 -21.52 9.77
C ASN A 175 -16.12 -20.87 8.57
N PRO A 176 -15.59 -20.97 7.34
CA PRO A 176 -16.22 -20.36 6.17
C PRO A 176 -17.63 -20.88 5.85
N THR A 177 -18.03 -22.06 6.35
CA THR A 177 -19.41 -22.56 6.16
C THR A 177 -20.37 -22.13 7.26
N ASP A 178 -19.87 -21.49 8.33
CA ASP A 178 -20.66 -21.17 9.53
C ASP A 178 -20.39 -19.74 10.06
N TYR A 179 -19.82 -18.89 9.20
CA TYR A 179 -19.38 -17.54 9.56
C TYR A 179 -20.51 -16.61 10.00
N LEU A 180 -21.77 -16.91 9.62
CA LEU A 180 -22.95 -16.18 10.08
C LEU A 180 -23.17 -16.28 11.60
N LYS A 181 -22.55 -17.24 12.29
CA LYS A 181 -22.59 -17.37 13.75
C LYS A 181 -21.56 -16.50 14.48
N LEU A 182 -20.70 -15.78 13.75
CA LEU A 182 -19.73 -14.87 14.37
C LEU A 182 -20.46 -13.79 15.17
N LYS A 183 -20.02 -13.60 16.42
CA LYS A 183 -20.48 -12.50 17.26
C LYS A 183 -20.03 -11.16 16.65
N VAL A 184 -20.75 -10.09 16.97
CA VAL A 184 -20.54 -8.73 16.41
C VAL A 184 -19.06 -8.33 16.37
N GLU A 185 -18.32 -8.45 17.47
CA GLU A 185 -16.91 -8.02 17.49
C GLU A 185 -16.00 -8.92 16.64
N ALA A 186 -16.27 -10.22 16.59
CA ALA A 186 -15.55 -11.17 15.75
C ALA A 186 -15.85 -10.95 14.25
N LYS A 187 -17.11 -10.65 13.92
CA LYS A 187 -17.53 -10.32 12.56
C LYS A 187 -16.82 -9.05 12.06
N LYS A 188 -16.79 -7.98 12.86
CA LYS A 188 -16.03 -6.76 12.53
C LYS A 188 -14.56 -7.04 12.20
N LEU A 189 -13.90 -7.86 13.03
CA LEU A 189 -12.51 -8.24 12.80
C LEU A 189 -12.35 -9.15 11.57
N ALA A 190 -13.31 -10.01 11.26
CA ALA A 190 -13.24 -10.83 10.05
C ALA A 190 -13.42 -9.97 8.79
N GLU A 191 -14.39 -9.05 8.79
CA GLU A 191 -14.75 -8.25 7.62
C GLU A 191 -13.64 -7.30 7.17
N ILE A 192 -12.84 -6.75 8.09
CA ILE A 192 -11.68 -5.92 7.69
C ILE A 192 -10.60 -6.71 6.93
N PHE A 193 -10.51 -8.03 7.14
CA PHE A 193 -9.51 -8.88 6.47
C PHE A 193 -10.04 -9.63 5.25
N TYR A 194 -11.35 -9.87 5.16
CA TYR A 194 -11.97 -10.69 4.10
C TYR A 194 -13.04 -9.95 3.29
N GLY A 195 -13.21 -8.64 3.49
CA GLY A 195 -14.23 -7.84 2.81
C GLY A 195 -15.45 -7.59 3.69
N GLN A 196 -16.22 -6.54 3.38
CA GLN A 196 -17.44 -6.17 4.10
C GLN A 196 -18.69 -6.64 3.35
N ASP A 197 -19.75 -6.94 4.09
CA ASP A 197 -21.08 -7.28 3.57
C ASP A 197 -21.00 -8.38 2.49
N GLU A 198 -21.48 -8.11 1.26
CA GLU A 198 -21.49 -9.08 0.16
C GLU A 198 -20.08 -9.57 -0.22
N ALA A 199 -19.04 -8.74 -0.04
CA ALA A 199 -17.67 -9.15 -0.28
C ALA A 199 -17.18 -10.16 0.78
N PHE A 200 -17.67 -10.03 2.02
CA PHE A 200 -17.41 -11.01 3.07
C PHE A 200 -18.05 -12.36 2.73
N ASP A 201 -19.32 -12.33 2.28
CA ASP A 201 -20.06 -13.53 1.89
C ASP A 201 -19.38 -14.24 0.71
N SER A 202 -18.95 -13.48 -0.30
CA SER A 202 -18.17 -14.00 -1.43
C SER A 202 -16.87 -14.66 -0.96
N ALA A 203 -16.12 -13.97 -0.09
CA ALA A 203 -14.87 -14.49 0.43
C ALA A 203 -15.05 -15.81 1.19
N MET A 204 -16.08 -15.90 2.02
CA MET A 204 -16.39 -17.13 2.77
C MET A 204 -16.83 -18.28 1.85
N ASP A 205 -17.65 -18.01 0.82
CA ASP A 205 -18.00 -19.02 -0.19
C ASP A 205 -16.73 -19.53 -0.90
N THR A 206 -15.85 -18.62 -1.35
CA THR A 206 -14.61 -19.00 -2.03
C THR A 206 -13.70 -19.85 -1.12
N LEU A 207 -13.52 -19.44 0.14
CA LEU A 207 -12.68 -20.16 1.09
C LEU A 207 -13.26 -21.54 1.44
N SER A 208 -14.58 -21.66 1.61
CA SER A 208 -15.25 -22.91 2.00
C SER A 208 -15.00 -24.08 1.03
N ARG A 209 -14.69 -23.76 -0.23
CA ARG A 209 -14.40 -24.74 -1.28
C ARG A 209 -13.04 -25.40 -1.14
N THR A 210 -12.14 -24.81 -0.37
CA THR A 210 -10.72 -25.23 -0.30
C THR A 210 -10.19 -25.36 1.12
N ILE A 211 -10.79 -24.67 2.09
CA ILE A 211 -10.27 -24.51 3.45
C ILE A 211 -11.40 -24.74 4.45
N ALA A 212 -11.16 -25.61 5.43
CA ALA A 212 -12.15 -25.93 6.47
C ALA A 212 -12.30 -24.82 7.52
N ALA A 213 -11.23 -24.09 7.81
CA ALA A 213 -11.22 -22.97 8.74
C ALA A 213 -10.13 -21.97 8.34
N THR A 214 -10.45 -20.67 8.38
CA THR A 214 -9.47 -19.58 8.32
C THR A 214 -9.29 -18.94 9.71
N ARG A 215 -8.27 -18.09 9.86
CA ARG A 215 -7.84 -17.53 11.15
C ARG A 215 -7.39 -16.09 10.97
N VAL A 216 -7.63 -15.29 12.00
CA VAL A 216 -7.02 -13.98 12.18
C VAL A 216 -6.21 -14.02 13.48
N TYR A 217 -4.89 -13.98 13.35
CA TYR A 217 -3.97 -13.96 14.48
C TYR A 217 -3.80 -12.52 14.98
N VAL A 218 -3.83 -12.36 16.30
CA VAL A 218 -3.70 -11.09 17.01
C VAL A 218 -2.80 -11.30 18.22
N LEU A 219 -2.28 -10.21 18.80
CA LEU A 219 -1.58 -10.34 20.08
C LEU A 219 -2.55 -10.85 21.16
N ASN A 220 -2.06 -11.76 21.98
CA ASN A 220 -2.79 -12.29 23.13
C ASN A 220 -3.18 -11.12 24.06
N PRO A 221 -4.45 -11.00 24.49
CA PRO A 221 -4.88 -9.91 25.37
C PRO A 221 -4.00 -9.77 26.63
N ALA A 222 -3.62 -10.89 27.27
CA ALA A 222 -2.80 -10.88 28.47
C ALA A 222 -1.35 -10.40 28.19
N TYR A 223 -0.85 -10.64 26.98
CA TYR A 223 0.42 -10.07 26.54
C TYR A 223 0.29 -8.55 26.34
N VAL A 224 -0.79 -8.10 25.70
CA VAL A 224 -1.06 -6.67 25.48
C VAL A 224 -1.15 -5.91 26.82
N GLU A 225 -1.82 -6.47 27.83
CA GLU A 225 -1.89 -5.89 29.19
C GLU A 225 -0.51 -5.58 29.79
N LYS A 226 0.46 -6.47 29.57
CA LYS A 226 1.82 -6.31 30.09
C LYS A 226 2.66 -5.42 29.20
N ALA A 227 2.71 -5.72 27.90
CA ALA A 227 3.63 -5.11 26.97
C ALA A 227 3.20 -3.70 26.53
N ALA A 228 1.89 -3.39 26.58
CA ALA A 228 1.34 -2.08 26.22
C ALA A 228 1.06 -1.18 27.44
N ALA A 229 1.60 -1.55 28.62
CA ALA A 229 1.41 -0.79 29.85
C ALA A 229 2.00 0.62 29.77
N ASP A 230 3.20 0.74 29.17
CA ASP A 230 3.96 1.98 29.10
C ASP A 230 3.86 2.68 27.72
N ALA A 231 3.68 1.90 26.64
CA ALA A 231 3.61 2.42 25.29
C ALA A 231 2.75 1.53 24.37
N PRO A 232 2.05 2.10 23.38
CA PRO A 232 1.37 1.30 22.35
C PRO A 232 2.34 0.41 21.57
N ILE A 233 1.83 -0.70 21.05
CA ILE A 233 2.60 -1.69 20.27
C ILE A 233 2.07 -1.71 18.85
N GLY A 234 2.93 -1.48 17.87
CA GLY A 234 2.62 -1.60 16.44
C GLY A 234 3.15 -2.91 15.87
N ASN A 235 2.33 -3.58 15.07
CA ASN A 235 2.70 -4.70 14.21
C ASN A 235 2.19 -4.48 12.79
N PHE A 236 2.91 -5.06 11.85
CA PHE A 236 2.51 -5.07 10.45
C PHE A 236 1.72 -6.34 10.19
N SER A 237 0.88 -6.29 9.18
CA SER A 237 -0.07 -7.36 8.91
C SER A 237 0.31 -8.20 7.69
N TRP A 238 -0.17 -9.44 7.66
CA TRP A 238 0.04 -10.39 6.57
C TRP A 238 -1.28 -10.99 6.12
N ARG A 239 -1.27 -11.46 4.87
CA ARG A 239 -2.25 -12.40 4.35
C ARG A 239 -1.54 -13.60 3.74
N TYR A 240 -1.83 -14.77 4.27
CA TYR A 240 -1.22 -16.02 3.83
C TYR A 240 -1.90 -16.60 2.58
N SER A 241 -1.21 -17.54 1.93
CA SER A 241 -1.75 -18.28 0.80
C SER A 241 -2.88 -19.21 1.23
N PHE A 242 -3.72 -19.60 0.28
CA PHE A 242 -4.81 -20.54 0.49
C PHE A 242 -4.30 -21.93 0.88
N GLN A 243 -3.13 -22.33 0.37
CA GLN A 243 -2.47 -23.60 0.76
C GLN A 243 -2.16 -23.65 2.25
N THR A 244 -1.87 -22.49 2.84
CA THR A 244 -1.62 -22.34 4.29
C THR A 244 -2.86 -21.93 5.07
N GLY A 245 -4.06 -22.02 4.48
CA GLY A 245 -5.34 -21.73 5.14
C GLY A 245 -5.85 -20.30 5.03
N ALA A 246 -5.23 -19.46 4.19
CA ALA A 246 -5.61 -18.06 3.94
C ALA A 246 -5.72 -17.21 5.22
N TYR A 247 -4.90 -17.49 6.22
CA TYR A 247 -4.92 -16.78 7.50
C TYR A 247 -4.38 -15.34 7.36
N CYS A 248 -4.86 -14.45 8.22
CA CYS A 248 -4.31 -13.12 8.38
C CYS A 248 -3.58 -12.98 9.71
N LEU A 249 -2.50 -12.21 9.73
CA LEU A 249 -1.75 -11.91 10.96
C LEU A 249 -1.82 -10.41 11.22
N ALA A 250 -2.06 -10.06 12.47
CA ALA A 250 -1.92 -8.73 13.03
C ALA A 250 -0.95 -8.76 14.23
N ASP A 251 -0.14 -9.80 14.39
CA ASP A 251 0.72 -10.07 15.55
C ASP A 251 2.22 -10.19 15.19
N GLY A 252 2.56 -10.07 13.89
CA GLY A 252 3.83 -10.53 13.35
C GLY A 252 5.05 -9.64 13.64
N SER A 253 6.18 -10.31 13.93
CA SER A 253 7.52 -9.71 14.07
C SER A 253 8.45 -9.96 12.86
N ALA A 254 7.96 -10.71 11.86
CA ALA A 254 8.73 -11.33 10.78
C ALA A 254 9.11 -10.37 9.64
N SER A 255 9.55 -9.15 9.97
CA SER A 255 9.84 -8.08 8.99
C SER A 255 10.93 -8.44 7.96
N ASN A 256 11.71 -9.50 8.22
CA ASN A 256 12.77 -10.01 7.35
C ASN A 256 12.34 -11.22 6.50
N THR A 257 11.15 -11.76 6.69
CA THR A 257 10.66 -12.90 5.91
C THR A 257 10.38 -12.46 4.47
N TYR A 258 10.82 -13.25 3.51
CA TYR A 258 10.51 -12.98 2.11
C TYR A 258 9.03 -13.25 1.84
N ALA A 259 8.35 -12.27 1.25
CA ALA A 259 6.95 -12.38 0.84
C ALA A 259 6.69 -11.52 -0.42
N SER A 260 5.43 -11.46 -0.81
CA SER A 260 4.98 -10.61 -1.91
C SER A 260 4.36 -9.31 -1.39
N LEU A 261 4.41 -8.25 -2.19
CA LEU A 261 3.64 -7.02 -2.03
C LEU A 261 2.87 -6.79 -3.33
N LEU A 262 1.59 -6.44 -3.27
CA LEU A 262 0.78 -6.16 -4.45
C LEU A 262 0.38 -4.69 -4.45
N GLY A 263 0.77 -3.94 -5.47
CA GLY A 263 0.47 -2.51 -5.61
C GLY A 263 0.97 -1.93 -6.92
N LEU A 264 0.89 -0.60 -7.08
CA LEU A 264 1.44 0.06 -8.26
C LEU A 264 2.94 0.30 -8.07
N ARG A 265 3.76 -0.16 -9.03
CA ARG A 265 5.21 0.12 -9.01
C ARG A 265 5.44 1.61 -9.25
N ARG A 266 6.35 2.21 -8.47
CA ARG A 266 6.81 3.59 -8.70
C ARG A 266 7.41 3.71 -10.10
N SER A 267 6.89 4.66 -10.86
CA SER A 267 7.58 5.12 -12.07
C SER A 267 8.80 5.91 -11.64
N PHE A 268 10.00 5.35 -11.84
CA PHE A 268 11.23 6.14 -11.72
C PHE A 268 11.25 7.15 -12.86
N ILE A 269 10.93 8.40 -12.57
CA ILE A 269 11.26 9.54 -13.43
C ILE A 269 12.61 10.04 -12.92
N PRO A 270 13.71 9.90 -13.69
CA PRO A 270 14.99 10.48 -13.31
C PRO A 270 14.82 11.98 -13.07
N ALA A 271 15.30 12.47 -11.93
CA ALA A 271 15.30 13.91 -11.64
C ALA A 271 16.11 14.64 -12.73
N GLY A 272 15.42 15.38 -13.60
CA GLY A 272 16.03 16.11 -14.73
C GLY A 272 15.15 16.28 -15.96
N SER A 273 13.96 15.65 -16.05
CA SER A 273 13.05 15.87 -17.18
C SER A 273 12.08 17.03 -16.92
N ASP A 274 12.60 18.25 -16.81
CA ASP A 274 11.76 19.43 -16.99
C ASP A 274 11.43 19.59 -18.48
N SER A 275 10.15 19.82 -18.73
CA SER A 275 9.49 19.83 -20.03
C SER A 275 9.95 20.99 -20.92
N SER A 276 10.78 20.70 -21.93
CA SER A 276 10.79 21.38 -23.24
C SER A 276 11.80 20.67 -24.15
N GLY A 277 11.29 19.88 -25.09
CA GLY A 277 12.10 19.17 -26.07
C GLY A 277 11.89 17.67 -25.99
N ALA A 278 11.38 17.11 -27.08
CA ALA A 278 11.20 15.67 -27.26
C ALA A 278 12.46 14.90 -26.87
N ILE A 279 12.32 13.91 -25.99
CA ILE A 279 13.40 12.97 -25.69
C ILE A 279 13.49 11.99 -26.87
N PRO A 280 14.59 11.97 -27.64
CA PRO A 280 14.81 10.96 -28.65
C PRO A 280 14.91 9.59 -27.97
N SER A 281 14.40 8.56 -28.64
CA SER A 281 14.37 7.15 -28.20
C SER A 281 15.74 6.51 -27.92
N SER A 282 16.82 7.28 -27.87
CA SER A 282 18.18 6.83 -27.56
C SER A 282 18.61 7.05 -26.09
N LEU A 283 17.81 7.69 -25.24
CA LEU A 283 18.25 8.00 -23.86
C LEU A 283 17.99 6.91 -22.81
N ALA A 284 17.42 5.76 -23.19
CA ALA A 284 17.46 4.55 -22.35
C ALA A 284 18.85 3.85 -22.40
N ALA A 285 19.76 4.33 -23.26
CA ALA A 285 21.07 3.71 -23.49
C ALA A 285 22.25 4.43 -22.83
N GLN A 286 22.08 5.59 -22.18
CA GLN A 286 23.20 6.29 -21.54
C GLN A 286 22.75 6.99 -20.24
N LEU A 287 22.43 6.20 -19.21
CA LEU A 287 22.96 6.55 -17.90
C LEU A 287 24.47 6.45 -18.06
N ASP A 288 25.17 7.57 -18.00
CA ASP A 288 26.63 7.56 -17.94
C ASP A 288 27.02 6.90 -16.61
N TYR A 289 27.19 5.59 -16.65
CA TYR A 289 27.58 4.78 -15.50
C TYR A 289 28.89 5.27 -14.90
N GLU A 290 29.75 5.91 -15.69
CA GLU A 290 30.96 6.57 -15.20
C GLU A 290 30.59 7.79 -14.34
N ALA A 291 29.70 8.66 -14.79
CA ALA A 291 29.22 9.79 -13.97
C ALA A 291 28.54 9.32 -12.68
N ALA A 292 27.73 8.26 -12.72
CA ALA A 292 27.11 7.68 -11.53
C ALA A 292 28.16 7.09 -10.58
N TYR A 293 29.15 6.37 -11.12
CA TYR A 293 30.27 5.80 -10.37
C TYR A 293 31.16 6.89 -9.73
N GLN A 294 31.48 7.95 -10.47
CA GLN A 294 32.23 9.10 -9.96
C GLN A 294 31.47 9.83 -8.86
N LEU A 295 30.14 9.92 -8.96
CA LEU A 295 29.29 10.50 -7.91
C LEU A 295 29.32 9.65 -6.63
N ILE A 296 29.31 8.32 -6.77
CA ILE A 296 29.43 7.36 -5.67
C ILE A 296 30.80 7.45 -4.99
N ILE A 297 31.89 7.51 -5.76
CA ILE A 297 33.25 7.69 -5.23
C ILE A 297 33.37 9.01 -4.47
N LYS A 298 32.89 10.11 -5.08
CA LYS A 298 32.94 11.45 -4.50
C LYS A 298 32.15 11.55 -3.19
N ASN A 299 31.13 10.71 -3.01
CA ASN A 299 30.29 10.64 -1.82
C ASN A 299 30.50 9.36 -1.00
N SER A 300 31.66 8.71 -1.13
CA SER A 300 31.96 7.41 -0.50
C SER A 300 31.78 7.37 1.02
N LYS A 301 31.83 8.52 1.71
CA LYS A 301 31.52 8.65 3.15
C LYS A 301 30.05 8.37 3.51
N LEU A 302 29.14 8.38 2.52
CA LEU A 302 27.72 8.09 2.69
C LEU A 302 27.37 6.61 2.40
N LEU A 303 28.35 5.83 1.94
CA LEU A 303 28.21 4.40 1.69
C LEU A 303 28.52 3.63 2.97
N ASN A 304 27.48 3.12 3.63
CA ASN A 304 27.67 2.05 4.60
C ASN A 304 27.87 0.70 3.88
N GLN A 305 28.27 -0.31 4.63
CA GLN A 305 28.64 -1.62 4.10
C GLN A 305 27.50 -2.28 3.29
N ASP A 306 26.26 -2.07 3.71
CA ASP A 306 25.07 -2.60 3.02
C ASP A 306 24.82 -1.91 1.67
N LYS A 307 24.95 -0.57 1.62
CA LYS A 307 24.83 0.21 0.38
C LYS A 307 25.95 -0.13 -0.61
N ALA A 308 27.17 -0.33 -0.11
CA ALA A 308 28.30 -0.76 -0.93
C ALA A 308 28.09 -2.18 -1.52
N ALA A 309 27.53 -3.10 -0.73
CA ALA A 309 27.19 -4.44 -1.20
C ALA A 309 26.07 -4.43 -2.26
N GLY A 310 25.04 -3.59 -2.07
CA GLY A 310 23.96 -3.40 -3.05
C GLY A 310 24.47 -2.86 -4.39
N LEU A 311 25.31 -1.82 -4.35
CA LEU A 311 25.93 -1.25 -5.56
C LEU A 311 26.85 -2.24 -6.27
N SER A 312 27.64 -3.02 -5.51
CA SER A 312 28.52 -4.05 -6.07
C SER A 312 27.73 -5.13 -6.81
N ARG A 313 26.54 -5.49 -6.32
CA ARG A 313 25.66 -6.47 -6.97
C ARG A 313 25.07 -5.92 -8.28
N ILE A 314 24.57 -4.68 -8.26
CA ILE A 314 24.07 -3.99 -9.46
C ILE A 314 25.16 -3.91 -10.54
N LEU A 315 26.40 -3.60 -10.14
CA LEU A 315 27.53 -3.52 -11.06
C LEU A 315 27.90 -4.89 -11.64
N ALA A 316 27.88 -5.94 -10.80
CA ALA A 316 28.15 -7.31 -11.25
C ALA A 316 27.10 -7.79 -12.26
N ASP A 317 25.81 -7.51 -12.01
CA ASP A 317 24.72 -7.86 -12.92
C ASP A 317 24.87 -7.12 -14.27
N TYR A 318 25.20 -5.83 -14.24
CA TYR A 318 25.46 -5.04 -15.46
C TYR A 318 26.64 -5.58 -16.29
N LEU A 319 27.77 -5.89 -15.64
CA LEU A 319 28.95 -6.44 -16.31
C LEU A 319 28.71 -7.85 -16.87
N SER A 320 27.78 -8.60 -16.29
CA SER A 320 27.37 -9.91 -16.79
C SER A 320 26.44 -9.82 -18.00
N ALA A 321 25.64 -8.76 -18.11
CA ALA A 321 24.71 -8.52 -19.21
C ALA A 321 25.35 -7.87 -20.45
N THR A 322 26.57 -7.34 -20.31
CA THR A 322 27.31 -6.61 -21.37
C THR A 322 28.44 -7.44 -22.00
N LYS A 323 28.58 -8.72 -21.61
CA LYS A 323 29.44 -9.72 -22.25
C LYS A 323 28.60 -10.68 -23.09
#